data_AF-A0A2T2VDA4-F1
#
_entry.id   AF-A0A2T2VDA4-F1
#
_cell.length_a   1.000
_cell.length_b   1.000
_cell.length_c   1.000
_cell.angle_alpha   90.00
_cell.angle_beta   90.00
_cell.angle_gamma   90.00
#
_symmetry.space_group_name_H-M   'P 1'
#
loop_
_entity.id
_entity.type
_entity.pdbx_description
1 polymer ?
#
loop_
_entity_poly.entity_id
_entity_poly.type
_entity_poly.pdbx_seq_one_letter_code
_entity_poly.pdbx_strand_id
1 'polypeptide(L)' 'MDRSMAIKKLLFDVKTAIDNIQNYIGASSTFATYEQSPLLQDSVERNLIAIAEAVIFLVV' A
#
# COMPACT_ATOMS: atom_id res chain seq x y z
N MET A 1 6.56 -20.10 -13.24
CA MET A 1 7.21 -19.28 -12.20
C MET A 1 7.07 -20.01 -10.89
N ASP A 2 8.13 -20.11 -10.08
CA ASP A 2 8.08 -20.82 -8.79
C ASP A 2 7.08 -20.14 -7.84
N ARG A 3 6.21 -20.94 -7.20
CA ARG A 3 5.18 -20.47 -6.27
C ARG A 3 5.80 -19.72 -5.10
N SER A 4 6.96 -20.16 -4.60
CA SER A 4 7.67 -19.45 -3.52
C SER A 4 8.12 -18.05 -3.96
N MET A 5 8.62 -17.93 -5.18
CA MET A 5 9.04 -16.65 -5.76
C MET A 5 7.87 -15.69 -5.95
N ALA A 6 6.70 -16.19 -6.38
CA ALA A 6 5.49 -15.38 -6.51
C ALA A 6 5.02 -14.81 -5.16
N ILE A 7 5.01 -15.64 -4.11
CA ILE A 7 4.64 -15.19 -2.75
C ILE A 7 5.62 -14.14 -2.24
N LYS A 8 6.93 -14.33 -2.42
CA LYS A 8 7.95 -13.35 -2.01
C LYS A 8 7.76 -11.99 -2.71
N LYS A 9 7.42 -12.00 -4.01
CA LYS A 9 7.10 -10.79 -4.75
C LYS A 9 5.87 -10.09 -4.16
N LEU A 10 4.78 -10.82 -3.92
CA LEU A 10 3.56 -10.24 -3.36
C LEU A 10 3.80 -9.61 -1.98
N LEU A 11 4.56 -10.28 -1.11
CA LEU A 11 4.93 -9.74 0.20
C LEU A 11 5.82 -8.49 0.10
N PHE A 12 6.73 -8.46 -0.87
CA PHE A 12 7.55 -7.28 -1.16
C PHE A 12 6.72 -6.10 -1.66
N ASP A 13 5.77 -6.35 -2.56
CA ASP A 13 4.85 -5.34 -3.09
C ASP A 13 3.98 -4.76 -1.96
N VAL A 14 3.45 -5.60 -1.06
CA VAL A 14 2.69 -5.17 0.13
C VAL A 14 3.55 -4.29 1.03
N LYS A 15 4.79 -4.71 1.33
CA LYS A 15 5.70 -3.91 2.16
C LYS A 15 5.96 -2.54 1.52
N THR A 16 6.23 -2.51 0.22
CA THR A 16 6.50 -1.28 -0.52
C THR A 16 5.30 -0.33 -0.46
N ALA A 17 4.08 -0.85 -0.61
CA ALA A 17 2.86 -0.05 -0.51
C ALA A 17 2.65 0.54 0.89
N ILE A 18 2.95 -0.23 1.95
CA ILE A 18 2.91 0.25 3.34
C ILE A 18 3.93 1.38 3.55
N ASP A 19 5.17 1.18 3.10
CA ASP A 19 6.23 2.19 3.22
C ASP A 19 5.84 3.48 2.47
N ASN A 20 5.24 3.36 1.27
CA ASN A 20 4.74 4.50 0.51
C ASN A 20 3.67 5.28 1.28
N ILE A 21 2.67 4.60 1.85
CA ILE A 21 1.61 5.24 2.64
C ILE A 21 2.23 6.01 3.81
N GLN A 22 3.15 5.38 4.56
CA GLN A 22 3.83 6.03 5.68
C GLN A 22 4.61 7.28 5.25
N ASN A 23 5.27 7.22 4.09
CA ASN A 23 5.99 8.36 3.53
C ASN A 23 5.05 9.49 3.10
N TYR A 24 3.87 9.17 2.57
CA TYR A 24 2.89 10.17 2.12
C TYR A 24 2.20 10.90 3.28
N ILE A 25 1.79 10.16 4.32
CA ILE A 25 1.12 10.74 5.50
C ILE A 25 2.10 11.43 6.45
N GLY A 26 3.37 11.04 6.39
CA GLY A 26 4.45 11.59 7.21
C GLY A 26 4.29 11.32 8.71
N ALA A 27 5.25 11.82 9.48
CA ALA A 27 5.34 11.57 10.92
C ALA A 27 4.18 12.15 11.74
N SER A 28 3.53 13.22 11.25
CA SER A 28 2.40 13.83 11.97
C SER A 28 1.08 13.09 11.74
N SER A 29 0.94 12.32 10.64
CA SER A 29 -0.23 11.48 10.29
C SER A 29 -1.58 12.11 10.67
N THR A 30 -1.74 13.41 10.41
CA THR A 30 -2.94 14.16 10.81
C THR A 30 -4.02 14.03 9.73
N PHE A 31 -5.22 13.63 10.14
CA PHE A 31 -6.37 13.51 9.23
C PHE A 31 -6.66 14.80 8.45
N ALA A 32 -6.49 15.98 9.08
CA ALA A 32 -6.69 17.26 8.41
C ALA A 32 -5.82 17.47 7.16
N THR A 33 -4.55 17.06 7.21
CA THR A 33 -3.64 17.14 6.05
C THR A 33 -4.01 16.14 4.95
N TYR A 34 -4.46 14.95 5.35
CA TYR A 34 -4.96 13.94 4.45
C TYR A 34 -6.25 14.41 3.73
N GLU A 35 -7.21 14.94 4.48
CA GLU A 35 -8.49 15.42 3.97
C GLU A 35 -8.34 16.61 2.99
N GLN A 36 -7.36 17.47 3.21
CA GLN A 36 -7.17 18.68 2.40
C GLN A 36 -6.41 18.46 1.10
N SER A 37 -5.90 17.25 0.84
CA SER A 37 -5.11 16.95 -0.35
C SER A 37 -5.70 15.76 -1.13
N PRO A 38 -6.50 16.03 -2.18
CA PRO A 38 -7.04 14.98 -3.04
C PRO A 38 -5.94 14.08 -3.64
N LEU A 39 -4.79 14.66 -4.01
CA LEU A 39 -3.64 13.89 -4.52
C LEU A 39 -3.06 12.93 -3.46
N LEU A 40 -3.05 13.34 -2.19
CA LEU A 40 -2.61 12.47 -1.09
C LEU A 40 -3.63 11.34 -0.87
N GLN A 41 -4.92 11.63 -0.96
CA GLN A 41 -5.98 10.62 -0.85
C GLN A 41 -5.86 9.59 -1.95
N ASP A 42 -5.77 10.02 -3.22
CA ASP A 42 -5.59 9.13 -4.37
C ASP A 42 -4.33 8.25 -4.22
N SER A 43 -3.23 8.85 -3.73
CA SER A 43 -1.97 8.14 -3.53
C SER A 43 -2.09 7.06 -2.45
N VAL A 44 -2.76 7.36 -1.32
CA VAL A 44 -3.00 6.38 -0.25
C VAL A 44 -3.98 5.30 -0.71
N GLU A 45 -5.08 5.69 -1.36
CA GLU A 45 -6.08 4.76 -1.89
C GLU A 45 -5.46 3.76 -2.86
N ARG A 46 -4.63 4.23 -3.80
CA ARG A 46 -3.99 3.34 -4.77
C ARG A 46 -3.08 2.30 -4.12
N ASN A 47 -2.37 2.68 -3.05
CA ASN A 47 -1.52 1.74 -2.32
C ASN A 47 -2.35 0.77 -1.47
N LEU A 48 -3.47 1.20 -0.88
CA LEU A 48 -4.41 0.31 -0.20
C LEU A 48 -5.03 -0.72 -1.16
N ILE A 49 -5.41 -0.29 -2.37
CA ILE A 49 -5.90 -1.19 -3.43
C ILE A 49 -4.83 -2.24 -3.78
N ALA A 50 -3.57 -1.82 -4.00
CA ALA A 50 -2.48 -2.74 -4.33
C ALA A 50 -2.24 -3.78 -3.20
N ILE A 51 -2.34 -3.36 -1.93
CA ILE A 51 -2.27 -4.28 -0.79
C ILE A 51 -3.43 -5.28 -0.82
N ALA A 52 -4.66 -4.81 -1.03
CA ALA A 52 -5.84 -5.68 -1.07
C ALA A 52 -5.74 -6.71 -2.20
N GLU A 53 -5.35 -6.29 -3.41
CA GLU A 53 -5.11 -7.16 -4.56
C GLU A 53 -4.07 -8.24 -4.21
N ALA A 54 -2.93 -7.85 -3.65
CA ALA A 54 -1.87 -8.80 -3.29
C ALA A 54 -2.30 -9.80 -2.19
N VAL A 55 -3.05 -9.34 -1.18
CA VAL A 55 -3.55 -10.19 -0.10
C VAL A 55 -4.57 -11.20 -0.61
N ILE A 56 -5.45 -10.83 -1.53
CA ILE A 56 -6.38 -11.77 -2.16
C ILE A 56 -5.61 -12.94 -2.81
N PHE A 57 -4.54 -12.65 -3.55
CA PHE A 57 -3.69 -13.69 -4.15
C PHE A 57 -2.91 -14.55 -3.15
N LEU A 58 -2.70 -14.08 -1.92
CA LEU A 58 -2.01 -14.84 -0.88
C LEU A 58 -2.93 -15.81 -0.13
N VAL A 59 -4.22 -15.47 -0.03
CA VAL A 59 -5.21 -16.21 0.76
C VAL A 59 -5.97 -17.24 -0.08
N VAL A 60 -6.10 -17.00 -1.39
CA VAL A 60 -6.78 -17.87 -2.36
C VAL A 60 -5.79 -18.81 -3.04
#